data_AF-A0A3L7RKP3-F1
#
_entry.id   AF-A0A3L7RKP3-F1
#
_cell.length_a   1.000
_cell.length_b   1.000
_cell.length_c   1.000
_cell.angle_alpha   90.00
_cell.angle_beta   90.00
_cell.angle_gamma   90.00
#
_symmetry.space_group_name_H-M   'P 1'
#
loop_
_entity.id
_entity.type
_entity.pdbx_description
1 polymer ?
#
loop_
_entity_poly.entity_id
_entity_poly.type
_entity_poly.pdbx_seq_one_letter_code
_entity_poly.pdbx_strand_id
1 'polypeptide(L)'
;MKNNRRSSRNSRRGFTLLEVMLVLIILVVIAGFAIRNFTGVLDQANKRAATAQLAQLSSAVKQYQLMMQQLPASLDSLMTQPADLANPGDWTKLLDKIPSDPWNRPYEYKLNGSTFELRSLGADGQSGTSDDIVAS
;
A
#
# COMPACT_ATOMS: atom_id res chain seq x y z
N MET A 1 81.42 -16.90 18.12
CA MET A 1 80.40 -16.04 17.47
C MET A 1 79.05 -16.28 18.17
N LYS A 2 78.53 -15.32 18.95
CA LYS A 2 77.26 -15.47 19.69
C LYS A 2 76.12 -14.83 18.89
N ASN A 3 75.21 -15.64 18.36
CA ASN A 3 74.03 -15.20 17.61
C ASN A 3 72.92 -14.74 18.56
N ASN A 4 72.62 -13.44 18.54
CA ASN A 4 71.58 -12.84 19.37
C ASN A 4 70.24 -12.84 18.61
N ARG A 5 69.40 -13.87 18.78
CA ARG A 5 68.04 -13.89 18.23
C ARG A 5 67.11 -13.04 19.12
N ARG A 6 66.82 -11.81 18.69
CA ARG A 6 65.79 -10.97 19.33
C ARG A 6 64.40 -11.54 19.01
N SER A 7 63.79 -12.19 20.00
CA SER A 7 62.37 -12.56 19.95
C SER A 7 61.52 -11.29 20.02
N SER A 8 60.86 -10.97 18.91
CA SER A 8 59.81 -9.95 18.84
C SER A 8 58.63 -10.43 19.68
N ARG A 9 58.46 -9.83 20.87
CA ARG A 9 57.35 -10.14 21.77
C ARG A 9 56.12 -9.42 21.23
N ASN A 10 55.29 -10.15 20.48
CA ASN A 10 54.06 -9.64 19.91
C ASN A 10 53.10 -9.28 21.07
N SER A 11 53.00 -7.99 21.43
CA SER A 11 52.15 -7.57 22.54
C SER A 11 50.69 -7.72 22.10
N ARG A 12 49.99 -8.71 22.65
CA ARG A 12 48.53 -8.79 22.52
C ARG A 12 47.96 -7.60 23.29
N ARG A 13 47.59 -6.54 22.59
CA ARG A 13 46.87 -5.40 23.15
C ARG A 13 45.47 -5.90 23.52
N GLY A 14 45.17 -5.95 24.81
CA GLY A 14 43.82 -6.20 25.32
C GLY A 14 42.96 -4.94 25.22
N PHE A 15 41.65 -5.14 25.20
CA PHE A 15 40.67 -4.05 25.24
C PHE A 15 40.83 -3.24 26.53
N THR A 16 40.68 -1.91 26.42
CA THR A 16 40.67 -1.03 27.59
C THR A 16 39.25 -0.89 28.14
N LEU A 17 39.11 -0.62 29.44
CA LEU A 17 37.79 -0.37 30.05
C LEU A 17 37.07 0.80 29.38
N LEU A 18 37.81 1.84 28.98
CA LEU A 18 37.26 3.00 28.26
C LEU A 18 36.61 2.63 26.92
N GLU A 19 37.19 1.66 26.22
CA GLU A 19 36.68 1.20 24.92
C GLU A 19 35.32 0.51 25.08
N VAL A 20 35.18 -0.34 26.09
CA VAL A 20 33.90 -0.98 26.41
C VAL A 20 32.87 0.06 26.89
N MET A 21 33.28 1.04 27.70
CA MET A 21 32.40 2.11 28.16
C MET A 21 31.85 2.96 27.00
N LEU A 22 32.72 3.36 26.07
CA LEU A 22 32.31 4.16 24.91
C LEU A 22 31.33 3.38 24.02
N VAL A 23 31.57 2.09 23.80
CA VAL A 23 30.66 1.23 23.03
C VAL A 23 29.29 1.15 23.70
N LEU A 24 29.23 0.95 25.01
CA LEU A 24 27.96 0.91 25.75
C LEU A 24 27.20 2.24 25.68
N ILE A 25 27.90 3.37 25.77
CA ILE A 25 27.29 4.69 25.62
C ILE A 25 26.66 4.84 24.23
N ILE A 26 27.39 4.49 23.18
CA ILE A 26 26.88 4.55 21.79
C ILE A 26 25.67 3.62 21.63
N LEU A 27 25.69 2.41 22.21
CA LEU A 27 24.57 1.47 22.16
C LEU A 27 23.32 2.02 22.85
N VAL A 28 23.46 2.63 24.03
CA VAL A 28 22.32 3.27 24.75
C VAL A 28 21.73 4.41 23.94
N VAL A 29 22.57 5.26 23.34
CA VAL A 29 22.12 6.36 22.49
C VAL A 29 21.37 5.85 21.26
N ILE A 30 21.94 4.88 20.53
CA ILE A 30 21.30 4.31 19.33
C ILE A 30 19.99 3.60 19.70
N ALA A 31 19.98 2.82 20.80
CA ALA A 31 18.78 2.14 21.27
C ALA A 31 17.65 3.12 21.60
N GLY A 32 17.97 4.30 22.16
CA GLY A 32 16.98 5.36 22.42
C GLY A 32 16.32 5.94 21.16
N PHE A 33 17.01 5.95 20.03
CA PHE A 33 16.48 6.45 18.74
C PHE A 33 15.85 5.36 17.87
N ALA A 34 15.95 4.09 18.24
CA ALA A 34 15.57 2.97 17.40
C ALA A 34 14.05 2.80 17.19
N ILE A 35 13.22 3.65 17.79
CA ILE A 35 11.75 3.53 17.74
C ILE A 35 11.16 4.77 17.06
N ARG A 36 11.30 4.85 15.72
CA ARG A 36 10.47 5.76 14.93
C ARG A 36 9.26 4.99 14.39
N ASN A 37 8.06 5.36 14.82
CA ASN A 37 6.81 4.74 14.36
C ASN A 37 6.54 5.12 12.89
N PHE A 38 6.54 4.12 12.00
CA PHE A 38 6.22 4.28 10.56
C PHE A 38 4.71 4.22 10.26
N THR A 39 3.87 4.10 11.28
CA THR A 39 2.43 3.85 11.14
C THR A 39 1.71 4.95 10.35
N GLY A 40 2.05 6.23 10.58
CA GLY A 40 1.42 7.35 9.86
C GLY A 40 1.76 7.41 8.37
N VAL A 41 2.96 6.97 7.98
CA VAL A 41 3.36 6.94 6.57
C VAL A 41 2.61 5.82 5.84
N LEU A 42 2.46 4.67 6.48
CA LEU A 42 1.73 3.53 5.91
C LEU A 42 0.24 3.86 5.73
N ASP A 43 -0.41 4.45 6.74
CA ASP A 43 -1.82 4.87 6.64
C ASP A 43 -2.03 5.88 5.50
N GLN A 44 -1.15 6.89 5.40
CA GLN A 44 -1.22 7.88 4.33
C GLN A 44 -0.99 7.27 2.94
N ALA A 45 -0.10 6.28 2.83
CA ALA A 45 0.16 5.56 1.59
C ALA A 45 -1.05 4.71 1.18
N ASN A 46 -1.65 3.99 2.13
CA ASN A 46 -2.86 3.21 1.91
C ASN A 46 -4.01 4.11 1.45
N LYS A 47 -4.27 5.23 2.13
CA LYS A 47 -5.32 6.17 1.71
C LYS A 47 -5.12 6.65 0.27
N ARG A 48 -3.89 7.02 -0.11
CA ARG A 48 -3.58 7.45 -1.49
C ARG A 48 -3.78 6.33 -2.52
N ALA A 49 -3.34 5.12 -2.20
CA ALA A 49 -3.52 3.96 -3.07
C ALA A 49 -5.01 3.66 -3.29
N ALA A 50 -5.80 3.67 -2.21
CA ALA A 50 -7.25 3.48 -2.28
C ALA A 50 -7.92 4.55 -3.14
N THR A 51 -7.56 5.84 -2.97
CA THR A 51 -8.07 6.93 -3.81
C THR A 51 -7.74 6.73 -5.29
N ALA A 52 -6.51 6.34 -5.62
CA ALA A 52 -6.10 6.10 -7.00
C ALA A 52 -6.85 4.92 -7.63
N GLN A 53 -7.03 3.82 -6.87
CA GLN A 53 -7.80 2.66 -7.31
C GLN A 53 -9.28 3.00 -7.52
N LEU A 54 -9.89 3.78 -6.61
CA LEU A 54 -11.26 4.29 -6.76
C LEU A 54 -11.41 5.20 -7.99
N ALA A 55 -10.41 6.03 -8.29
CA ALA A 55 -10.42 6.85 -9.49
C ALA A 55 -10.38 5.99 -10.77
N GLN A 56 -9.57 4.92 -10.78
CA GLN A 56 -9.54 3.96 -11.89
C GLN A 56 -10.89 3.23 -12.06
N LEU A 57 -11.47 2.75 -10.95
CA LEU A 57 -12.78 2.08 -10.97
C LEU A 57 -13.90 3.02 -11.43
N SER A 58 -13.93 4.26 -10.93
CA SER A 58 -14.94 5.25 -11.34
C SER A 58 -14.82 5.61 -12.82
N SER A 59 -13.60 5.68 -13.37
CA SER A 59 -13.37 5.85 -14.80
C SER A 59 -13.93 4.68 -15.61
N ALA A 60 -13.70 3.43 -15.16
CA ALA A 60 -14.22 2.24 -15.83
C ALA A 60 -15.76 2.20 -15.80
N VAL A 61 -16.38 2.56 -14.67
CA VAL A 61 -17.85 2.67 -14.55
C VAL A 61 -18.41 3.75 -15.50
N LYS A 62 -17.76 4.92 -15.57
CA LYS A 62 -18.16 5.99 -16.49
C LYS A 62 -18.02 5.56 -17.95
N GLN A 63 -16.95 4.85 -18.30
CA GLN A 63 -16.78 4.31 -19.65
C GLN A 63 -17.86 3.28 -20.00
N TYR A 64 -18.21 2.39 -19.07
CA TYR A 64 -19.33 1.46 -19.23
C TYR A 64 -20.63 2.22 -19.50
N GLN A 65 -20.90 3.28 -18.73
CA GLN A 65 -22.07 4.13 -18.90
C GLN A 65 -22.11 4.79 -20.29
N LEU A 66 -20.98 5.22 -20.82
CA LEU A 66 -20.92 5.80 -22.17
C LEU A 66 -21.24 4.78 -23.26
N MET A 67 -20.84 3.52 -23.09
CA MET A 67 -21.05 2.46 -24.08
C MET A 67 -22.47 1.88 -24.04
N MET A 68 -23.03 1.68 -22.84
CA MET A 68 -24.34 1.05 -22.65
C MET A 68 -25.48 2.06 -22.46
N GLN A 69 -25.16 3.33 -22.26
CA GLN A 69 -26.08 4.35 -21.74
C GLN A 69 -26.71 3.98 -20.38
N GLN A 70 -26.14 3.01 -19.67
CA GLN A 70 -26.63 2.47 -18.41
C GLN A 70 -25.45 2.25 -17.47
N LEU A 71 -25.68 2.46 -16.17
CA LEU A 71 -24.67 2.11 -15.15
C LEU A 71 -24.58 0.59 -15.01
N PRO A 72 -23.39 0.05 -14.71
CA PRO A 72 -23.23 -1.37 -14.45
C PRO A 72 -24.00 -1.78 -13.19
N ALA A 73 -24.64 -2.95 -13.18
CA ALA A 73 -25.34 -3.44 -11.99
C ALA A 73 -24.39 -3.84 -10.85
N SER A 74 -23.16 -4.21 -11.21
CA SER A 74 -22.10 -4.64 -10.28
C SER A 74 -20.73 -4.33 -10.89
N LEU A 75 -19.68 -4.31 -10.08
CA LEU A 75 -18.31 -4.13 -10.57
C LEU A 75 -17.87 -5.27 -11.52
N ASP A 76 -18.41 -6.47 -11.34
CA ASP A 76 -18.12 -7.62 -12.20
C ASP A 76 -18.54 -7.39 -13.67
N SER A 77 -19.56 -6.56 -13.89
CA SER A 77 -20.00 -6.18 -15.23
C SER A 77 -18.94 -5.39 -16.02
N LEU A 78 -17.89 -4.89 -15.37
CA LEU A 78 -16.76 -4.22 -16.03
C LEU A 78 -15.76 -5.22 -16.66
N MET A 79 -15.79 -6.48 -16.23
CA MET A 79 -14.86 -7.52 -16.69
C MET A 79 -15.43 -8.35 -17.84
N THR A 80 -16.75 -8.52 -17.88
CA THR A 80 -17.46 -9.30 -18.90
C THR A 80 -18.09 -8.40 -19.95
N GLN A 81 -18.07 -8.83 -21.21
CA GLN A 81 -18.80 -8.15 -22.27
C GLN A 81 -20.31 -8.22 -22.01
N PRO A 82 -21.01 -7.07 -21.95
CA PRO A 82 -22.48 -7.07 -21.86
C PRO A 82 -23.14 -7.66 -23.10
N ALA A 83 -24.20 -8.44 -22.90
CA ALA A 83 -24.95 -9.07 -24.00
C ALA A 83 -25.67 -8.02 -24.87
N ASP A 84 -25.99 -6.87 -24.30
CA ASP A 84 -26.86 -5.85 -24.90
C ASP A 84 -26.08 -4.73 -25.63
N LEU A 85 -24.78 -4.97 -25.89
CA LEU A 85 -23.93 -4.04 -26.66
C LEU A 85 -24.46 -3.85 -28.07
N ALA A 86 -24.72 -2.59 -28.45
CA ALA A 86 -25.11 -2.24 -29.80
C ALA A 86 -24.09 -2.72 -30.86
N ASN A 87 -22.79 -2.61 -30.55
CA ASN A 87 -21.69 -3.11 -31.38
C ASN A 87 -20.73 -3.98 -30.54
N PRO A 88 -20.91 -5.32 -30.54
CA PRO A 88 -20.07 -6.23 -29.78
C PRO A 88 -18.58 -6.21 -30.16
N GLY A 89 -18.24 -5.77 -31.38
CA GLY A 89 -16.86 -5.70 -31.87
C GLY A 89 -16.01 -4.58 -31.25
N ASP A 90 -16.64 -3.57 -30.65
CA ASP A 90 -15.96 -2.42 -30.06
C ASP A 90 -15.66 -2.60 -28.56
N TRP A 91 -16.08 -3.74 -27.97
CA TRP A 91 -15.85 -4.00 -26.56
C TRP A 91 -14.39 -4.34 -26.28
N THR A 92 -13.74 -3.48 -25.51
CA THR A 92 -12.47 -3.79 -24.85
C THR A 92 -12.75 -3.96 -23.37
N LYS A 93 -12.10 -4.94 -22.72
CA LYS A 93 -12.20 -5.11 -21.26
C LYS A 93 -11.82 -3.80 -20.57
N LEU A 94 -12.74 -3.27 -19.77
CA LEU A 94 -12.54 -2.02 -19.03
C LEU A 94 -11.66 -2.22 -17.80
N LEU A 95 -11.62 -3.45 -17.30
CA LEU A 95 -10.81 -3.85 -16.16
C LEU A 95 -10.36 -5.32 -16.32
N ASP A 96 -9.08 -5.59 -16.08
CA ASP A 96 -8.54 -6.97 -16.12
C ASP A 96 -8.94 -7.77 -14.87
N LYS A 97 -8.93 -7.10 -13.72
CA LYS A 97 -9.35 -7.64 -12.42
C LYS A 97 -9.81 -6.50 -11.53
N ILE A 98 -10.78 -6.78 -10.66
CA ILE A 98 -11.17 -5.84 -9.60
C ILE A 98 -10.10 -5.91 -8.52
N PRO A 99 -9.34 -4.83 -8.25
CA PRO A 99 -8.39 -4.82 -7.15
C PRO A 99 -9.14 -4.80 -5.81
N SER A 100 -8.55 -5.43 -4.79
CA SER A 100 -8.90 -5.15 -3.41
C SER A 100 -8.28 -3.83 -2.97
N ASP A 101 -8.89 -3.21 -1.98
CA ASP A 101 -8.34 -2.02 -1.36
C ASP A 101 -7.02 -2.33 -0.61
N PRO A 102 -6.28 -1.31 -0.14
CA PRO A 102 -4.99 -1.49 0.54
C PRO A 102 -5.08 -2.21 1.90
N TRP A 103 -6.29 -2.37 2.44
CA TRP A 103 -6.57 -3.16 3.64
C TRP A 103 -7.10 -4.56 3.28
N ASN A 104 -6.98 -4.96 2.02
CA ASN A 104 -7.35 -6.25 1.45
C ASN A 104 -8.85 -6.55 1.53
N ARG A 105 -9.68 -5.53 1.38
CA ARG A 105 -11.15 -5.62 1.36
C ARG A 105 -11.69 -5.31 -0.04
N PRO A 106 -12.84 -5.87 -0.42
CA PRO A 106 -13.50 -5.49 -1.65
C PRO A 106 -14.06 -4.06 -1.53
N TYR A 107 -14.06 -3.32 -2.64
CA TYR A 107 -14.74 -2.04 -2.73
C TYR A 107 -16.26 -2.22 -2.70
N GLU A 108 -16.96 -1.36 -1.96
CA GLU A 108 -18.41 -1.28 -2.04
C GLU A 108 -18.81 -0.47 -3.28
N TYR A 109 -19.79 -1.00 -4.02
CA TYR A 109 -20.44 -0.30 -5.12
C TYR A 109 -21.92 -0.14 -4.81
N LYS A 110 -22.43 1.10 -4.85
CA LYS A 110 -23.84 1.43 -4.62
C LYS A 110 -24.38 2.28 -5.76
N LEU A 111 -25.56 1.89 -6.25
CA LEU A 111 -26.32 2.64 -7.23
C LEU A 111 -27.35 3.53 -6.52
N ASN A 112 -27.32 4.82 -6.81
CA ASN A 112 -28.25 5.82 -6.29
C ASN A 112 -29.09 6.38 -7.44
N GLY A 113 -29.91 5.51 -8.04
CA GLY A 113 -30.71 5.86 -9.22
C GLY A 113 -29.84 6.10 -10.45
N SER A 114 -29.57 7.36 -10.79
CA SER A 114 -28.76 7.76 -11.95
C SER A 114 -27.29 8.03 -11.62
N THR A 115 -26.91 7.98 -10.35
CA THR A 115 -25.53 8.14 -9.89
C THR A 115 -25.02 6.85 -9.26
N PHE A 116 -23.71 6.73 -9.14
CA PHE A 116 -23.06 5.63 -8.43
C PHE A 116 -22.12 6.15 -7.35
N GLU A 117 -21.84 5.30 -6.39
CA GLU A 117 -20.89 5.55 -5.33
C GLU A 117 -19.99 4.33 -5.18
N LEU A 118 -18.68 4.56 -5.17
CA LEU A 118 -17.65 3.58 -4.87
C LEU A 118 -17.03 3.93 -3.53
N ARG A 119 -16.86 2.95 -2.65
CA ARG A 119 -16.32 3.18 -1.31
C ARG A 119 -15.30 2.12 -0.89
N SER A 120 -14.22 2.56 -0.27
CA SER A 120 -13.36 1.71 0.59
C SER A 120 -13.68 2.03 2.05
N LEU A 121 -13.77 0.97 2.86
CA LEU A 121 -14.11 1.01 4.28
C LEU A 121 -12.93 1.43 5.17
N GLY A 122 -11.86 1.95 4.58
CA GLY A 122 -10.69 2.38 5.31
C GLY A 122 -10.01 1.27 6.11
N ALA A 123 -9.29 1.69 7.15
CA ALA A 123 -8.55 0.79 8.03
C ALA A 123 -9.49 0.04 8.98
N ASP A 124 -10.55 0.70 9.44
CA ASP A 124 -11.46 0.14 10.46
C ASP A 124 -12.41 -0.93 9.89
N GLY A 125 -12.78 -0.83 8.61
CA GLY A 125 -13.65 -1.79 7.93
C GLY A 125 -15.12 -1.57 8.21
N GLN A 126 -15.49 -0.38 8.69
CA GLN A 126 -16.84 -0.05 9.06
C GLN A 126 -17.36 0.99 8.10
N SER A 127 -18.50 0.73 7.45
CA SER A 127 -19.09 1.74 6.58
C SER A 127 -19.64 2.89 7.41
N GLY A 128 -19.48 4.11 6.89
CA GLY A 128 -20.00 5.35 7.46
C GLY A 128 -19.08 6.00 8.48
N THR A 129 -17.82 5.59 8.57
CA THR A 129 -16.82 6.15 9.47
C THR A 129 -15.95 7.20 8.77
N SER A 130 -15.10 7.89 9.53
CA SER A 130 -14.30 9.01 9.02
C SER A 130 -13.12 8.61 8.13
N ASP A 131 -12.74 7.33 8.13
CA ASP A 131 -11.66 6.79 7.28
C ASP A 131 -12.15 6.19 5.97
N ASP A 132 -13.47 6.19 5.74
CA ASP A 132 -14.06 5.85 4.45
C ASP A 132 -13.54 6.76 3.34
N ILE A 133 -13.23 6.14 2.20
CA ILE A 133 -12.80 6.84 0.99
C ILE A 133 -13.85 6.59 -0.07
N VAL A 134 -14.47 7.66 -0.55
CA VAL A 134 -15.61 7.62 -1.47
C VAL A 134 -15.25 8.26 -2.81
N ALA A 135 -15.75 7.69 -3.91
CA ALA A 135 -15.67 8.23 -5.25
C ALA A 135 -16.99 8.06 -6.02
N SER A 136 -17.26 8.98 -6.97
CA SER A 136 -18.46 9.03 -7.82
C SER A 136 -18.14 9.47 -9.24
#